data_AF-A0A6P4ANE9-F1
#
_entry.id   AF-A0A6P4ANE9-F1
#
_cell.length_a   1.000
_cell.length_b   1.000
_cell.length_c   1.000
_cell.angle_alpha   90.00
_cell.angle_beta   90.00
_cell.angle_gamma   90.00
#
_symmetry.space_group_name_H-M   'P 1'
#
loop_
_entity.id
_entity.type
_entity.pdbx_description
1 polymer ?
#
loop_
_entity_poly.entity_id
_entity_poly.type
_entity_poly.pdbx_seq_one_letter_code
_entity_poly.pdbx_strand_id
1 'polypeptide(L)'
;MQRDGQIIYFLPLCLLRDRRSWMGASGEIGDKKGREHILEIQLKRTYPKCPPSISADVPYIFNLEWSMQSRLKNVIRQFQEHLEKLQEFWSILEDIDKSLWVDDMKASFATSYRQINIGNDSFIMLSINASDPRSLPEIRFLGSGPSVNVMRKTWQKNSKRWKKEKPFLENLASLLETHLPGPPDVLKRDQQVECGICYAQNLPIDDELGNKSGCGTDYTCDNTNCSRAFHSICLGDWLRSITTTRQSFNVLFGNCPYCSEPIAVKINSSKQ
;
A
#
# COMPACT_ATOMS: atom_id res chain seq x y z
N MET A 1 12.66 -32.84 20.58
CA MET A 1 13.07 -31.46 20.89
C MET A 1 13.07 -30.67 19.58
N GLN A 2 11.94 -30.05 19.26
CA GLN A 2 11.84 -29.12 18.12
C GLN A 2 12.83 -27.97 18.32
N ARG A 3 13.66 -27.70 17.31
CA ARG A 3 14.49 -26.50 17.29
C ARG A 3 13.59 -25.33 16.86
N ASP A 4 12.98 -24.67 17.84
CA ASP A 4 12.38 -23.34 17.68
C ASP A 4 13.51 -22.29 17.58
N GLY A 5 14.33 -22.40 16.55
CA GLY A 5 15.41 -21.48 16.27
C GLY A 5 15.10 -20.73 14.99
N GLN A 6 14.38 -19.61 15.08
CA GLN A 6 14.27 -18.68 13.97
C GLN A 6 15.69 -18.27 13.57
N ILE A 7 16.12 -18.68 12.37
CA ILE A 7 17.46 -18.37 11.86
C ILE A 7 17.42 -16.93 11.36
N ILE A 8 17.99 -16.01 12.13
CA ILE A 8 18.08 -14.60 11.73
C ILE A 8 19.35 -14.43 10.89
N TYR A 9 19.17 -14.22 9.59
CA TYR A 9 20.28 -13.91 8.69
C TYR A 9 20.56 -12.41 8.77
N PHE A 10 21.72 -12.05 9.31
CA PHE A 10 22.20 -10.68 9.29
C PHE A 10 23.13 -10.47 8.09
N LEU A 11 22.68 -9.67 7.12
CA LEU A 11 23.53 -9.29 5.99
C LEU A 11 24.41 -8.09 6.38
N PRO A 12 25.74 -8.13 6.13
CA PRO A 12 26.59 -6.97 6.32
C PRO A 12 26.16 -5.82 5.40
N LEU A 13 25.80 -4.66 5.98
CA LEU A 13 25.45 -3.44 5.23
C LEU A 13 26.58 -2.93 4.31
N CYS A 14 27.81 -3.43 4.49
CA CYS A 14 28.97 -3.13 3.66
C CYS A 14 28.85 -3.59 2.19
N LEU A 15 27.84 -4.40 1.84
CA LEU A 15 27.61 -4.90 0.48
C LEU A 15 26.82 -3.93 -0.43
N LEU A 16 26.28 -2.82 0.08
CA LEU A 16 25.37 -1.95 -0.71
C LEU A 16 25.79 -0.48 -0.95
N ARG A 17 26.84 0.09 -0.35
CA ARG A 17 27.54 1.33 -0.79
C ARG A 17 28.69 1.72 0.15
N ASP A 18 29.61 2.54 -0.37
CA ASP A 18 31.01 2.82 0.03
C ASP A 18 31.30 3.32 1.48
N ARG A 19 32.58 3.15 1.87
CA ARG A 19 33.31 3.18 3.17
C ARG A 19 33.14 4.47 4.02
N ARG A 20 33.33 4.55 5.36
CA ARG A 20 34.58 4.34 6.16
C ARG A 20 34.39 4.36 7.71
N SER A 21 33.26 3.94 8.31
CA SER A 21 33.20 3.88 9.79
C SER A 21 32.14 2.99 10.45
N TRP A 22 31.30 2.29 9.68
CA TRP A 22 30.11 1.63 10.22
C TRP A 22 30.10 0.17 9.79
N MET A 23 30.05 -0.75 10.76
CA MET A 23 29.67 -2.14 10.50
C MET A 23 28.19 -2.24 10.85
N GLY A 24 27.36 -2.61 9.88
CA GLY A 24 25.93 -2.75 10.09
C GLY A 24 25.44 -4.12 9.66
N ALA A 25 24.29 -4.51 10.19
CA ALA A 25 23.66 -5.80 10.00
C ALA A 25 22.14 -5.59 9.88
N SER A 26 21.50 -6.17 8.86
CA SER A 26 20.04 -6.19 8.71
C SER A 26 19.51 -7.61 8.76
N GLY A 27 18.43 -7.88 9.49
CA GLY A 27 17.84 -9.21 9.58
C GLY A 27 16.33 -9.18 9.78
N GLU A 28 15.66 -10.19 9.21
CA GLU A 28 14.22 -10.40 9.34
C GLU A 28 13.90 -11.13 10.64
N ILE A 29 12.87 -10.64 11.34
CA ILE A 29 12.40 -11.16 12.62
C ILE A 29 10.89 -11.29 12.53
N GLY A 30 10.40 -12.53 12.61
CA GLY A 30 8.97 -12.79 12.65
C GLY A 30 8.38 -12.52 14.03
N ASP A 31 7.17 -12.00 14.08
CA ASP A 31 6.37 -11.94 15.30
C ASP A 31 5.48 -13.18 15.48
N LYS A 32 4.75 -13.26 16.60
CA LYS A 32 3.88 -14.40 16.91
C LYS A 32 2.70 -14.61 15.95
N LYS A 33 2.36 -13.61 15.13
CA LYS A 33 1.31 -13.69 14.09
C LYS A 33 1.90 -13.99 12.70
N GLY A 34 3.20 -14.25 12.61
CA GLY A 34 3.89 -14.56 11.36
C GLY A 34 4.18 -13.34 10.50
N ARG A 35 4.07 -12.12 11.03
CA ARG A 35 4.48 -10.91 10.30
C ARG A 35 5.99 -10.76 10.39
N GLU A 36 6.63 -10.47 9.26
CA GLU A 36 8.07 -10.32 9.16
C GLU A 36 8.46 -8.84 9.32
N HIS A 37 9.40 -8.57 10.23
CA HIS A 37 9.89 -7.24 10.53
C HIS A 37 11.39 -7.16 10.25
N ILE A 38 11.83 -6.14 9.51
CA ILE A 38 13.26 -5.94 9.25
C ILE A 38 13.85 -5.10 10.39
N LEU A 39 14.83 -5.67 11.10
CA LEU A 39 15.64 -4.98 12.08
C LEU A 39 17.01 -4.66 11.50
N GLU A 40 17.34 -3.38 11.47
CA GLU A 40 18.65 -2.88 11.12
C GLU A 40 19.43 -2.49 12.38
N ILE A 41 20.68 -2.92 12.44
CA ILE A 41 21.60 -2.67 13.56
C ILE A 41 22.87 -2.03 13.00
N GLN A 42 23.28 -0.91 13.58
CA GLN A 42 24.50 -0.20 13.23
C GLN A 42 25.47 -0.15 14.42
N LEU A 43 26.69 -0.63 14.21
CA LEU A 43 27.76 -0.65 15.20
C LEU A 43 28.70 0.53 15.01
N LYS A 44 28.86 1.31 16.08
CA LYS A 44 29.88 2.36 16.20
C LYS A 44 31.21 1.77 16.64
N ARG A 45 32.32 2.48 16.37
CA ARG A 45 33.67 2.10 16.85
C ARG A 45 33.76 1.99 18.38
N THR A 46 32.87 2.67 19.10
CA THR A 46 32.79 2.62 20.56
C THR A 46 32.04 1.40 21.09
N TYR A 47 31.49 0.55 20.23
CA TYR A 47 30.88 -0.71 20.65
C TYR A 47 31.92 -1.64 21.32
N PRO A 48 31.59 -2.36 22.40
CA PRO A 48 30.29 -2.41 23.09
C PRO A 48 30.15 -1.38 24.24
N LYS A 49 31.06 -0.41 24.38
CA LYS A 49 30.97 0.63 25.42
C LYS A 49 29.71 1.49 25.27
N CYS A 50 29.31 1.75 24.02
CA CYS A 50 28.03 2.37 23.69
C CYS A 50 27.06 1.36 23.07
N PRO A 51 25.75 1.53 23.23
CA PRO A 51 24.76 0.70 22.55
C PRO A 51 24.87 0.82 21.03
N PRO A 52 24.50 -0.25 20.29
CA PRO A 52 24.28 -0.13 18.85
C PRO A 52 23.10 0.80 18.55
N SER A 53 23.10 1.41 17.37
CA SER A 53 21.93 2.12 16.84
C SER A 53 21.01 1.13 16.13
N ILE A 54 19.70 1.27 16.32
CA ILE A 54 18.71 0.36 15.73
C ILE A 54 17.63 1.14 14.96
N SER A 55 17.16 0.55 13.86
CA SER A 55 16.02 1.03 13.07
C SER A 55 15.17 -0.16 12.63
N ALA A 56 13.86 0.05 12.53
CA ALA A 56 12.89 -0.92 12.04
C ALA A 56 11.62 -0.18 11.58
N ASP A 57 10.83 -0.80 10.70
CA ASP A 57 9.51 -0.30 10.31
C ASP A 57 8.51 -0.57 11.43
N VAL A 58 8.56 0.22 12.50
CA VAL A 58 7.68 0.12 13.68
C VAL A 58 7.25 1.52 14.11
N PRO A 59 6.08 1.69 14.76
CA PRO A 59 5.53 3.03 15.03
C PRO A 59 6.40 3.86 15.99
N TYR A 60 7.21 3.18 16.81
CA TYR A 60 8.27 3.78 17.62
C TYR A 60 9.33 2.73 17.95
N ILE A 61 10.56 3.18 18.14
CA ILE A 61 11.67 2.34 18.59
C ILE A 61 11.70 2.30 20.13
N PHE A 62 11.94 1.12 20.69
CA PHE A 62 12.06 0.95 22.14
C PHE A 62 13.37 1.54 22.68
N ASN A 63 13.39 1.87 23.96
CA ASN A 63 14.61 2.27 24.65
C ASN A 63 15.47 1.02 24.88
N LEU A 64 16.54 0.88 24.11
CA LEU A 64 17.44 -0.27 24.21
C LEU A 64 18.19 -0.25 25.55
N GLU A 65 17.91 -1.24 26.41
CA GLU A 65 18.68 -1.48 27.62
C GLU A 65 20.02 -2.10 27.25
N TRP A 66 21.11 -1.43 27.62
CA TRP A 66 22.45 -1.82 27.19
C TRP A 66 23.50 -1.63 28.29
N SER A 67 24.44 -2.56 28.33
CA SER A 67 25.63 -2.54 29.17
C SER A 67 26.84 -3.11 28.42
N MET A 68 28.07 -2.95 28.93
CA MET A 68 29.27 -3.52 28.27
C MET A 68 29.25 -5.06 28.21
N GLN A 69 28.47 -5.71 29.07
CA GLN A 69 28.25 -7.16 29.07
C GLN A 69 27.20 -7.58 28.03
N SER A 70 26.45 -6.62 27.47
CA SER A 70 25.43 -6.90 26.48
C SER A 70 26.03 -7.35 25.14
N ARG A 71 25.23 -8.11 24.38
CA ARG A 71 25.58 -8.67 23.08
C ARG A 71 24.43 -8.47 22.11
N LEU A 72 24.65 -8.64 20.81
CA LEU A 72 23.63 -8.48 19.78
C LEU A 72 22.37 -9.33 20.03
N LYS A 73 22.51 -10.54 20.59
CA LYS A 73 21.36 -11.36 20.99
C LYS A 73 20.40 -10.66 21.99
N ASN A 74 20.91 -9.74 22.81
CA ASN A 74 20.08 -8.96 23.74
C ASN A 74 19.25 -7.91 23.00
N VAL A 75 19.77 -7.36 21.90
CA VAL A 75 19.02 -6.44 21.02
C VAL A 75 17.86 -7.19 20.36
N ILE A 76 18.15 -8.37 19.81
CA ILE A 76 17.15 -9.24 19.17
C ILE A 76 16.04 -9.60 20.18
N ARG A 77 16.41 -10.05 21.38
CA ARG A 77 15.44 -10.38 22.44
C ARG A 77 14.56 -9.19 22.79
N GLN A 78 15.14 -8.01 23.03
CA GLN A 78 14.36 -6.80 23.36
C GLN A 78 13.48 -6.35 22.18
N PHE A 79 13.94 -6.53 20.94
CA PHE A 79 13.12 -6.25 19.77
C PHE A 79 11.93 -7.22 19.68
N GLN A 80 12.12 -8.51 19.91
CA GLN A 80 11.01 -9.47 19.98
C GLN A 80 10.00 -9.10 21.07
N GLU A 81 10.47 -8.73 22.27
CA GLU A 81 9.60 -8.22 23.35
C GLU A 81 8.85 -6.93 22.95
N HIS A 82 9.46 -6.09 22.12
CA HIS A 82 8.85 -4.90 21.56
C HIS A 82 7.77 -5.24 20.52
N LEU A 83 8.04 -6.18 19.61
CA LEU A 83 7.06 -6.70 18.65
C LEU A 83 5.84 -7.28 19.37
N GLU A 84 6.04 -7.95 20.52
CA GLU A 84 4.94 -8.48 21.34
C GLU A 84 4.01 -7.40 21.90
N LYS A 85 4.55 -6.23 22.27
CA LYS A 85 3.76 -5.09 22.75
C LYS A 85 2.92 -4.45 21.64
N LEU A 86 3.40 -4.49 20.40
CA LEU A 86 2.76 -3.87 19.24
C LEU A 86 1.69 -4.76 18.57
N GLN A 87 1.50 -5.98 19.06
CA GLN A 87 0.59 -6.96 18.46
C GLN A 87 -0.85 -6.46 18.35
N GLU A 88 -1.35 -5.82 19.40
CA GLU A 88 -2.72 -5.29 19.42
C GLU A 88 -2.87 -4.11 18.45
N PHE A 89 -1.88 -3.22 18.39
CA PHE A 89 -1.86 -2.09 17.46
C PHE A 89 -2.01 -2.55 16.01
N TRP A 90 -1.16 -3.48 15.56
CA TRP A 90 -1.25 -3.99 14.19
C TRP A 90 -2.53 -4.79 13.94
N SER A 91 -3.05 -5.50 14.95
CA SER A 91 -4.34 -6.21 14.79
C SER A 91 -5.49 -5.24 14.54
N ILE A 92 -5.53 -4.11 15.25
CA ILE A 92 -6.55 -3.07 15.03
C ILE A 92 -6.41 -2.46 13.64
N LEU A 93 -5.18 -2.20 13.18
CA LEU A 93 -4.95 -1.70 11.83
C LEU A 93 -5.41 -2.70 10.76
N GLU A 94 -5.09 -3.99 10.92
CA GLU A 94 -5.57 -5.03 10.00
C GLU A 94 -7.10 -5.13 9.97
N ASP A 95 -7.77 -5.00 11.10
CA ASP A 95 -9.23 -5.02 11.17
C ASP A 95 -9.84 -3.80 10.45
N ILE A 96 -9.23 -2.61 10.61
CA ILE A 96 -9.59 -1.40 9.87
C ILE A 96 -9.40 -1.61 8.36
N ASP A 97 -8.22 -2.07 7.96
CA ASP A 97 -7.83 -2.26 6.55
C ASP A 97 -8.73 -3.29 5.85
N LYS A 98 -9.20 -4.31 6.58
CA LYS A 98 -10.14 -5.32 6.05
C LYS A 98 -11.57 -4.82 5.99
N SER A 99 -11.99 -3.97 6.91
CA SER A 99 -13.41 -3.66 7.13
C SER A 99 -13.86 -2.34 6.54
N LEU A 100 -12.94 -1.39 6.28
CA LEU A 100 -13.26 -0.03 5.87
C LEU A 100 -12.64 0.33 4.52
N TRP A 101 -13.21 1.31 3.82
CA TRP A 101 -12.63 1.87 2.60
C TRP A 101 -11.40 2.73 2.92
N VAL A 102 -10.26 2.08 3.14
CA VAL A 102 -8.97 2.73 3.33
C VAL A 102 -8.38 3.14 1.99
N ASP A 103 -7.91 4.38 1.89
CA ASP A 103 -7.14 4.87 0.75
C ASP A 103 -5.69 4.36 0.87
N ASP A 104 -5.22 3.65 -0.15
CA ASP A 104 -4.05 2.73 -0.15
C ASP A 104 -2.68 3.45 -0.16
N MET A 105 -2.53 4.46 0.69
CA MET A 105 -1.26 5.12 0.90
C MET A 105 -0.32 4.17 1.64
N LYS A 106 0.53 3.44 0.90
CA LYS A 106 1.67 2.61 1.36
C LYS A 106 1.60 2.25 2.86
N ALA A 107 0.66 1.38 3.23
CA ALA A 107 0.52 0.95 4.61
C ALA A 107 1.81 0.23 5.05
N SER A 108 2.57 0.85 5.96
CA SER A 108 3.74 0.25 6.60
C SER A 108 3.43 -0.08 8.06
N PHE A 109 4.25 -0.94 8.67
CA PHE A 109 4.10 -1.29 10.09
C PHE A 109 4.37 -0.11 11.03
N ALA A 110 5.07 0.93 10.57
CA ALA A 110 5.26 2.18 11.30
C ALA A 110 4.07 3.15 11.20
N THR A 111 3.19 2.97 10.21
CA THR A 111 2.13 3.94 9.92
C THR A 111 0.97 3.82 10.91
N SER A 112 0.84 4.83 11.78
CA SER A 112 -0.16 4.87 12.87
C SER A 112 -1.48 5.54 12.53
N TYR A 113 -1.71 5.87 11.26
CA TYR A 113 -2.96 6.47 10.80
C TYR A 113 -3.52 5.72 9.59
N ARG A 114 -4.82 5.91 9.34
CA ARG A 114 -5.52 5.44 8.15
C ARG A 114 -6.41 6.54 7.59
N GLN A 115 -6.37 6.70 6.28
CA GLN A 115 -7.28 7.57 5.54
C GLN A 115 -8.50 6.76 5.11
N ILE A 116 -9.65 6.99 5.72
CA ILE A 116 -10.88 6.30 5.39
C ILE A 116 -11.71 7.19 4.46
N ASN A 117 -12.01 6.70 3.26
CA ASN A 117 -12.89 7.36 2.32
C ASN A 117 -14.34 7.25 2.82
N ILE A 118 -15.06 8.38 2.86
CA ILE A 118 -16.47 8.44 3.27
C ILE A 118 -17.40 8.93 2.15
N GLY A 119 -16.89 8.98 0.91
CA GLY A 119 -17.60 9.43 -0.29
C GLY A 119 -17.59 10.95 -0.49
N ASN A 120 -17.97 11.41 -1.68
CA ASN A 120 -18.06 12.84 -2.06
C ASN A 120 -16.78 13.64 -1.72
N ASP A 121 -15.62 13.13 -2.15
CA ASP A 121 -14.30 13.75 -1.91
C ASP A 121 -14.04 14.10 -0.43
N SER A 122 -14.62 13.33 0.48
CA SER A 122 -14.50 13.51 1.91
C SER A 122 -13.85 12.29 2.55
N PHE A 123 -13.03 12.55 3.57
CA PHE A 123 -12.18 11.54 4.19
C PHE A 123 -12.14 11.73 5.71
N ILE A 124 -11.84 10.63 6.40
CA ILE A 124 -11.50 10.62 7.81
C ILE A 124 -10.04 10.22 7.94
N MET A 125 -9.24 11.08 8.55
CA MET A 125 -7.93 10.69 9.06
C MET A 125 -8.09 10.15 10.46
N LEU A 126 -7.86 8.84 10.62
CA LEU A 126 -7.96 8.15 11.89
C LEU A 126 -6.56 7.81 12.37
N SER A 127 -6.12 8.40 13.48
CA SER A 127 -4.81 8.13 14.09
C SER A 127 -4.98 7.29 15.35
N ILE A 128 -4.23 6.18 15.41
CA ILE A 128 -4.26 5.19 16.48
C ILE A 128 -2.98 5.32 17.30
N ASN A 129 -3.12 5.39 18.62
CA ASN A 129 -1.96 5.43 19.50
C ASN A 129 -1.31 4.04 19.58
N ALA A 130 -0.10 3.89 19.04
CA ALA A 130 0.60 2.61 19.03
C ALA A 130 0.93 2.04 20.42
N SER A 131 1.10 2.89 21.45
CA SER A 131 1.41 2.44 22.82
C SER A 131 0.17 2.15 23.66
N ASP A 132 -1.00 2.65 23.25
CA ASP A 132 -2.30 2.41 23.88
C ASP A 132 -3.38 2.26 22.79
N PRO A 133 -3.34 1.19 21.97
CA PRO A 133 -4.12 1.10 20.73
C PRO A 133 -5.64 1.03 20.93
N ARG A 134 -6.09 0.73 22.16
CA ARG A 134 -7.50 0.80 22.53
C ARG A 134 -7.94 2.14 23.11
N SER A 135 -7.06 3.13 23.23
CA SER A 135 -7.46 4.49 23.61
C SER A 135 -8.39 5.11 22.57
N LEU A 136 -9.09 6.17 22.95
CA LEU A 136 -9.85 7.00 22.00
C LEU A 136 -8.89 7.47 20.89
N PRO A 137 -9.16 7.17 19.60
CA PRO A 137 -8.31 7.61 18.50
C PRO A 137 -8.46 9.11 18.25
N GLU A 138 -7.44 9.73 17.67
CA GLU A 138 -7.57 11.07 17.09
C GLU A 138 -8.27 10.95 15.74
N ILE A 139 -9.26 11.81 15.51
CA ILE A 139 -9.98 11.85 14.24
C ILE A 139 -9.90 13.25 13.63
N ARG A 140 -9.58 13.32 12.35
CA ARG A 140 -9.65 14.55 11.55
C ARG A 140 -10.57 14.34 10.36
N PHE A 141 -11.58 15.18 10.26
CA PHE A 141 -12.53 15.15 9.16
C PHE A 141 -12.07 16.09 8.05
N LEU A 142 -11.88 15.55 6.84
CA LEU A 142 -11.45 16.26 5.64
C LEU A 142 -12.61 16.30 4.63
N GLY A 143 -12.82 17.44 3.99
CA GLY A 143 -13.94 17.69 3.07
C GLY A 143 -14.86 18.82 3.53
N SER A 144 -15.62 19.41 2.60
CA SER A 144 -16.43 20.62 2.81
C SER A 144 -17.95 20.37 2.81
N GLY A 145 -18.39 19.10 2.84
CA GLY A 145 -19.80 18.73 2.78
C GLY A 145 -20.59 18.87 4.10
N PRO A 146 -21.93 19.08 4.05
CA PRO A 146 -22.79 19.07 5.23
C PRO A 146 -22.70 17.78 6.05
N SER A 147 -22.52 16.64 5.38
CA SER A 147 -22.34 15.31 6.00
C SER A 147 -21.13 15.27 6.93
N VAL A 148 -19.99 15.81 6.49
CA VAL A 148 -18.74 15.87 7.26
C VAL A 148 -18.91 16.70 8.53
N ASN A 149 -19.63 17.82 8.43
CA ASN A 149 -19.93 18.69 9.58
C ASN A 149 -20.84 18.01 10.61
N VAL A 150 -21.83 17.22 10.15
CA VAL A 150 -22.68 16.42 11.03
C VAL A 150 -21.83 15.38 11.76
N MET A 151 -21.02 14.60 11.04
CA MET A 151 -20.14 13.59 11.65
C MET A 151 -19.18 14.20 12.67
N ARG A 152 -18.60 15.36 12.37
CA ARG A 152 -17.72 16.10 13.29
C ARG A 152 -18.44 16.45 14.60
N LYS A 153 -19.65 17.01 14.52
CA LYS A 153 -20.46 17.35 15.69
C LYS A 153 -20.87 16.11 16.49
N THR A 154 -21.28 15.05 15.80
CA THR A 154 -21.64 13.77 16.41
C THR A 154 -20.46 13.16 17.16
N TRP A 155 -19.27 13.12 16.55
CA TRP A 155 -18.04 12.66 17.21
C TRP A 155 -17.70 13.50 18.45
N GLN A 156 -17.72 14.83 18.34
CA GLN A 156 -17.43 15.71 19.48
C GLN A 156 -18.37 15.46 20.66
N LYS A 157 -19.66 15.26 20.40
CA LYS A 157 -20.67 14.94 21.41
C LYS A 157 -20.44 13.56 22.04
N ASN A 158 -20.12 12.55 21.23
CA ASN A 158 -20.11 11.17 21.67
C ASN A 158 -18.75 10.65 22.13
N SER A 159 -17.62 11.27 21.76
CA SER A 159 -16.24 10.82 22.03
C SER A 159 -15.98 10.33 23.46
N LYS A 160 -16.58 10.99 24.46
CA LYS A 160 -16.49 10.62 25.89
C LYS A 160 -17.10 9.26 26.24
N ARG A 161 -17.88 8.66 25.34
CA ARG A 161 -18.54 7.36 25.50
C ARG A 161 -17.66 6.19 25.01
N TRP A 162 -16.44 6.45 24.54
CA TRP A 162 -15.47 5.42 24.15
C TRP A 162 -15.18 4.46 25.30
N LYS A 163 -15.17 3.15 25.00
CA LYS A 163 -14.91 2.09 26.00
C LYS A 163 -13.82 1.15 25.48
N LYS A 164 -12.69 1.05 26.18
CA LYS A 164 -11.55 0.23 25.74
C LYS A 164 -11.87 -1.27 25.64
N GLU A 165 -12.90 -1.71 26.35
CA GLU A 165 -13.32 -3.11 26.43
C GLU A 165 -14.12 -3.54 25.20
N LYS A 166 -14.67 -2.60 24.45
CA LYS A 166 -15.45 -2.88 23.23
C LYS A 166 -14.54 -3.05 22.01
N PRO A 167 -14.96 -3.84 21.01
CA PRO A 167 -14.28 -3.90 19.71
C PRO A 167 -14.13 -2.51 19.09
N PHE A 168 -12.95 -2.26 18.52
CA PHE A 168 -12.56 -0.92 18.06
C PHE A 168 -13.54 -0.36 17.01
N LEU A 169 -13.89 -1.16 16.00
CA LEU A 169 -14.81 -0.77 14.93
C LEU A 169 -16.25 -0.57 15.43
N GLU A 170 -16.69 -1.36 16.41
CA GLU A 170 -18.00 -1.18 17.03
C GLU A 170 -18.09 0.15 17.80
N ASN A 171 -17.03 0.52 18.52
CA ASN A 171 -16.94 1.84 19.14
C ASN A 171 -17.02 2.93 18.08
N LEU A 172 -16.21 2.83 17.01
CA LEU A 172 -16.16 3.85 15.96
C LEU A 172 -17.54 4.08 15.34
N ALA A 173 -18.24 3.00 14.95
CA ALA A 173 -19.59 3.07 14.39
C ALA A 173 -20.60 3.65 15.41
N SER A 174 -20.54 3.21 16.66
CA SER A 174 -21.43 3.69 17.73
C SER A 174 -21.25 5.19 18.01
N LEU A 175 -20.02 5.69 17.95
CA LEU A 175 -19.71 7.10 18.24
C LEU A 175 -20.02 8.02 17.07
N LEU A 176 -19.82 7.55 15.83
CA LEU A 176 -20.17 8.29 14.63
C LEU A 176 -21.67 8.22 14.30
N GLU A 177 -22.43 7.34 14.98
CA GLU A 177 -23.85 7.06 14.72
C GLU A 177 -24.11 6.66 13.26
N THR A 178 -23.10 6.09 12.60
CA THR A 178 -23.17 5.62 11.22
C THR A 178 -22.15 4.51 10.99
N HIS A 179 -22.42 3.65 10.02
CA HIS A 179 -21.44 2.70 9.52
C HIS A 179 -20.57 3.40 8.47
N LEU A 180 -19.26 3.31 8.64
CA LEU A 180 -18.32 3.75 7.60
C LEU A 180 -18.37 2.78 6.43
N PRO A 181 -18.17 3.27 5.19
CA PRO A 181 -18.21 2.39 4.02
C PRO A 181 -17.09 1.35 4.11
N GLY A 182 -17.42 0.12 3.72
CA GLY A 182 -16.44 -0.94 3.56
C GLY A 182 -15.62 -0.75 2.29
N PRO A 183 -14.55 -1.55 2.10
CA PRO A 183 -13.79 -1.56 0.86
C PRO A 183 -14.75 -1.67 -0.33
N PRO A 184 -14.51 -0.95 -1.44
CA PRO A 184 -15.31 -1.13 -2.64
C PRO A 184 -15.28 -2.61 -3.02
N ASP A 185 -16.46 -3.19 -3.32
CA ASP A 185 -16.59 -4.60 -3.70
C ASP A 185 -15.54 -4.93 -4.78
N VAL A 186 -14.51 -5.66 -4.36
CA VAL A 186 -13.40 -6.08 -5.23
C VAL A 186 -13.90 -7.01 -6.34
N LEU A 187 -15.15 -7.50 -6.23
CA LEU A 187 -15.88 -8.26 -7.24
C LEU A 187 -16.21 -7.46 -8.53
N LYS A 188 -15.89 -6.16 -8.62
CA LYS A 188 -15.91 -5.41 -9.88
C LYS A 188 -14.53 -5.16 -10.51
N ARG A 189 -13.46 -5.79 -10.01
CA ARG A 189 -12.17 -5.85 -10.74
C ARG A 189 -12.07 -7.02 -11.73
N ASP A 190 -12.91 -8.06 -11.58
CA ASP A 190 -12.98 -9.19 -12.54
C ASP A 190 -13.78 -8.89 -13.82
N GLN A 191 -14.25 -7.65 -14.00
CA GLN A 191 -14.81 -7.17 -15.28
C GLN A 191 -14.00 -5.99 -15.85
N GLN A 192 -12.74 -5.81 -15.43
CA GLN A 192 -11.87 -4.82 -16.06
C GLN A 192 -11.34 -5.39 -17.36
N VAL A 193 -11.71 -4.74 -18.47
CA VAL A 193 -11.36 -5.20 -19.81
C VAL A 193 -9.85 -5.07 -20.02
N GLU A 194 -9.15 -6.19 -20.09
CA GLU A 194 -7.73 -6.23 -20.42
C GLU A 194 -7.52 -5.94 -21.91
N CYS A 195 -6.39 -5.32 -22.24
CA CYS A 195 -6.00 -5.15 -23.63
C CYS A 195 -5.78 -6.52 -24.29
N GLY A 196 -6.41 -6.76 -25.44
CA GLY A 196 -6.23 -7.97 -26.22
C GLY A 196 -4.85 -8.18 -26.86
N ILE A 197 -3.86 -7.32 -26.58
CA ILE A 197 -2.51 -7.45 -27.14
C ILE A 197 -1.48 -7.59 -26.02
N CYS A 198 -1.45 -6.66 -25.06
CA CYS A 198 -0.47 -6.71 -23.97
C CYS A 198 -0.98 -7.44 -22.72
N TYR A 199 -2.26 -7.81 -22.67
CA TYR A 199 -2.93 -8.44 -21.52
C TYR A 199 -2.82 -7.63 -20.21
N ALA A 200 -2.42 -6.37 -20.30
CA ALA A 200 -2.38 -5.46 -19.17
C ALA A 200 -3.68 -4.63 -19.12
N GLN A 201 -4.06 -4.25 -17.91
CA GLN A 201 -5.18 -3.34 -17.66
C GLN A 201 -4.79 -1.92 -18.03
N ASN A 202 -3.65 -1.46 -17.52
CA ASN A 202 -3.12 -0.12 -17.75
C ASN A 202 -1.74 -0.19 -18.41
N LEU A 203 -1.42 0.81 -19.22
CA LEU A 203 -0.06 1.01 -19.73
C LEU A 203 0.91 1.32 -18.57
N PRO A 204 2.20 0.98 -18.69
CA PRO A 204 3.20 1.35 -17.69
C PRO A 204 3.25 2.87 -17.49
N ILE A 205 3.67 3.28 -16.30
CA ILE A 205 3.93 4.70 -16.01
C ILE A 205 5.29 5.04 -16.63
N ASP A 206 5.24 5.73 -17.76
CA ASP A 206 6.41 6.17 -18.52
C ASP A 206 6.18 7.60 -19.02
N ASP A 207 7.19 8.46 -18.90
CA ASP A 207 7.15 9.85 -19.35
C ASP A 207 7.07 9.93 -20.89
N GLU A 208 7.59 8.93 -21.61
CA GLU A 208 7.53 8.86 -23.08
C GLU A 208 6.10 8.63 -23.61
N LEU A 209 5.24 8.00 -22.80
CA LEU A 209 3.82 7.74 -23.13
C LEU A 209 2.93 8.97 -22.90
N GLY A 210 3.46 10.04 -22.30
CA GLY A 210 2.77 11.29 -22.03
C GLY A 210 1.39 11.07 -21.41
N ASN A 211 0.35 11.62 -22.02
CA ASN A 211 -1.04 11.56 -21.51
C ASN A 211 -1.64 10.14 -21.50
N LYS A 212 -0.97 9.13 -22.08
CA LYS A 212 -1.42 7.73 -22.09
C LYS A 212 -0.70 6.86 -21.04
N SER A 213 0.27 7.43 -20.33
CA SER A 213 0.94 6.81 -19.19
C SER A 213 -0.07 6.42 -18.12
N GLY A 214 -0.06 5.16 -17.68
CA GLY A 214 -1.03 4.65 -16.69
C GLY A 214 -2.48 4.53 -17.17
N CYS A 215 -2.79 4.73 -18.46
CA CYS A 215 -4.16 4.71 -18.97
C CYS A 215 -4.65 3.29 -19.27
N GLY A 216 -5.96 3.05 -19.06
CA GLY A 216 -6.66 1.81 -19.39
C GLY A 216 -6.96 1.67 -20.88
N THR A 217 -7.64 0.58 -21.28
CA THR A 217 -8.04 0.37 -22.69
C THR A 217 -8.95 1.50 -23.19
N ASP A 218 -8.58 2.12 -24.31
CA ASP A 218 -9.24 3.29 -24.91
C ASP A 218 -9.81 3.01 -26.31
N TYR A 219 -9.74 1.76 -26.78
CA TYR A 219 -10.29 1.31 -28.06
C TYR A 219 -11.03 -0.03 -27.90
N THR A 220 -12.20 -0.17 -28.51
CA THR A 220 -12.97 -1.43 -28.52
C THR A 220 -13.37 -1.77 -29.95
N CYS A 221 -13.27 -3.05 -30.33
CA CYS A 221 -13.72 -3.51 -31.64
C CYS A 221 -15.24 -3.33 -31.81
N ASP A 222 -15.66 -2.70 -32.92
CA ASP A 222 -17.06 -2.40 -33.20
C ASP A 222 -17.93 -3.63 -33.50
N ASN A 223 -17.30 -4.78 -33.81
CA ASN A 223 -18.03 -6.03 -33.99
C ASN A 223 -18.58 -6.50 -32.63
N THR A 224 -19.90 -6.46 -32.46
CA THR A 224 -20.61 -6.82 -31.23
C THR A 224 -20.35 -8.25 -30.77
N ASN A 225 -20.09 -9.18 -31.70
CA ASN A 225 -19.73 -10.56 -31.39
C ASN A 225 -18.26 -10.71 -30.91
N CYS A 226 -17.43 -9.67 -31.06
CA CYS A 226 -16.04 -9.65 -30.62
C CYS A 226 -15.86 -8.79 -29.37
N SER A 227 -16.22 -7.51 -29.44
CA SER A 227 -16.14 -6.53 -28.35
C SER A 227 -14.81 -6.50 -27.58
N ARG A 228 -13.70 -6.93 -28.20
CA ARG A 228 -12.38 -6.95 -27.54
C ARG A 228 -11.86 -5.52 -27.41
N ALA A 229 -11.36 -5.15 -26.23
CA ALA A 229 -10.73 -3.86 -26.01
C ALA A 229 -9.20 -3.91 -26.10
N PHE A 230 -8.63 -2.77 -26.40
CA PHE A 230 -7.20 -2.56 -26.62
C PHE A 230 -6.79 -1.19 -26.12
N HIS A 231 -5.52 -1.03 -25.75
CA HIS A 231 -4.90 0.30 -25.80
C HIS A 231 -4.66 0.65 -27.27
N SER A 232 -5.01 1.87 -27.67
CA SER A 232 -4.86 2.39 -29.02
C SER A 232 -3.39 2.39 -29.46
N ILE A 233 -2.45 2.50 -28.50
CA ILE A 233 -1.01 2.38 -28.76
C ILE A 233 -0.69 0.95 -29.17
N CYS A 234 -1.05 -0.05 -28.34
CA CYS A 234 -0.81 -1.46 -28.64
C CYS A 234 -1.45 -1.88 -29.97
N LEU A 235 -2.68 -1.44 -30.23
CA LEU A 235 -3.36 -1.71 -31.49
C LEU A 235 -2.71 -0.99 -32.68
N GLY A 236 -2.26 0.25 -32.50
CA GLY A 236 -1.53 1.00 -33.50
C GLY A 236 -0.21 0.33 -33.88
N ASP A 237 0.57 -0.11 -32.90
CA ASP A 237 1.85 -0.82 -33.11
C ASP A 237 1.64 -2.17 -33.80
N TRP A 238 0.62 -2.92 -33.37
CA TRP A 238 0.22 -4.16 -34.03
C TRP A 238 -0.12 -3.91 -35.51
N LEU A 239 -0.99 -2.95 -35.81
CA LEU A 239 -1.38 -2.65 -37.19
C LEU A 239 -0.20 -2.17 -38.05
N ARG A 240 0.75 -1.41 -37.50
CA ARG A 240 1.97 -1.01 -38.22
C ARG A 240 2.86 -2.19 -38.62
N SER A 241 2.79 -3.30 -37.89
CA SER A 241 3.56 -4.51 -38.21
C SER A 241 2.96 -5.35 -39.36
N ILE A 242 1.74 -5.03 -39.81
CA ILE A 242 1.04 -5.77 -40.87
C ILE A 242 1.18 -5.05 -42.21
N THR A 243 1.63 -5.77 -43.23
CA THR A 243 1.91 -5.23 -44.58
C THR A 243 0.67 -4.75 -45.34
N THR A 244 -0.52 -5.25 -45.00
CA THR A 244 -1.79 -4.87 -45.65
C THR A 244 -2.49 -3.69 -44.98
N THR A 245 -1.95 -3.18 -43.86
CA THR A 245 -2.51 -2.02 -43.16
C THR A 245 -2.40 -0.77 -44.03
N ARG A 246 -3.48 0.00 -44.12
CA ARG A 246 -3.53 1.27 -44.83
C ARG A 246 -3.49 2.41 -43.83
N GLN A 247 -2.78 3.49 -44.14
CA GLN A 247 -2.77 4.70 -43.34
C GLN A 247 -3.40 5.86 -44.12
N SER A 248 -4.28 6.61 -43.48
CA SER A 248 -4.75 7.91 -43.97
C SER A 248 -4.60 8.94 -42.86
N PHE A 249 -3.79 9.97 -43.09
CA PHE A 249 -3.39 10.95 -42.07
C PHE A 249 -2.88 10.27 -40.78
N ASN A 250 -3.58 10.48 -39.67
CA ASN A 250 -3.29 9.93 -38.36
C ASN A 250 -4.21 8.76 -37.98
N VAL A 251 -4.80 8.08 -38.97
CA VAL A 251 -5.66 6.91 -38.75
C VAL A 251 -5.10 5.71 -39.51
N LEU A 252 -4.94 4.60 -38.81
CA LEU A 252 -4.58 3.29 -39.38
C LEU A 252 -5.86 2.47 -39.58
N PHE A 253 -5.98 1.88 -40.76
CA PHE A 253 -7.07 1.00 -41.18
C PHE A 253 -6.51 -0.40 -41.40
N GLY A 254 -7.07 -1.38 -40.71
CA GLY A 254 -6.66 -2.77 -40.82
C GLY A 254 -7.76 -3.69 -40.29
N ASN A 255 -7.37 -4.88 -39.83
CA ASN A 255 -8.29 -5.89 -39.35
C ASN A 255 -8.06 -6.18 -37.86
N CYS A 256 -9.14 -6.45 -37.13
CA CYS A 256 -9.10 -6.82 -35.72
C CYS A 256 -8.28 -8.11 -35.52
N PRO A 257 -7.35 -8.17 -34.54
CA PRO A 257 -6.54 -9.37 -34.30
C PRO A 257 -7.36 -10.62 -33.92
N TYR A 258 -8.61 -10.44 -33.47
CA TYR A 258 -9.44 -11.51 -32.95
C TYR A 258 -10.51 -11.98 -33.94
N CYS A 259 -11.26 -11.04 -34.52
CA CYS A 259 -12.39 -11.38 -35.41
C CYS A 259 -12.11 -11.10 -36.89
N SER A 260 -10.94 -10.53 -37.22
CA SER A 260 -10.57 -10.13 -38.59
C SER A 260 -11.47 -9.09 -39.26
N GLU A 261 -12.46 -8.54 -38.56
CA GLU A 261 -13.30 -7.44 -39.07
C GLU A 261 -12.52 -6.12 -39.20
N PRO A 262 -12.91 -5.22 -40.12
CA PRO A 262 -12.26 -3.94 -40.30
C PRO A 262 -12.26 -3.09 -39.02
N ILE A 263 -11.13 -2.48 -38.72
CA ILE A 263 -10.93 -1.54 -37.61
C ILE A 263 -10.18 -0.30 -38.07
N ALA A 264 -10.45 0.83 -37.41
CA ALA A 264 -9.79 2.10 -37.65
C ALA A 264 -9.34 2.73 -36.32
N VAL A 265 -8.02 2.88 -36.13
CA VAL A 265 -7.44 3.42 -34.90
C VAL A 265 -6.70 4.73 -35.17
N LYS A 266 -6.98 5.75 -34.35
CA LYS A 266 -6.31 7.04 -34.42
C LYS A 266 -4.98 6.99 -33.66
N ILE A 267 -3.88 7.21 -34.37
CA ILE A 267 -2.54 7.29 -33.79
C ILE A 267 -2.20 8.76 -33.50
N ASN A 268 -1.81 9.06 -32.26
CA ASN A 268 -1.22 10.37 -31.98
C ASN A 268 0.26 10.27 -32.31
N SER A 269 0.71 11.06 -33.29
CA SER A 269 2.14 11.23 -33.56
C SER A 269 2.75 12.00 -32.39
N SER A 270 3.28 11.32 -31.38
CA SER A 270 4.37 11.91 -30.61
C SER A 270 5.50 12.20 -31.60
N LYS A 271 5.96 13.45 -31.61
CA LYS A 271 6.97 13.96 -32.55
C LYS A 271 8.16 13.00 -32.60
N GLN A 272 8.55 12.61 -33.82
CA GLN A 272 9.90 12.11 -34.12
C GLN A 272 10.94 13.16 -33.73
#